data_AF-A0A928JJF7-F1
#
_entry.id   AF-A0A928JJF7-F1
#
_cell.length_a   1.000
_cell.length_b   1.000
_cell.length_c   1.000
_cell.angle_alpha   90.00
_cell.angle_beta   90.00
_cell.angle_gamma   90.00
#
_symmetry.space_group_name_H-M   'P 1'
#
loop_
_entity.id
_entity.type
_entity.pdbx_description
1 polymer ?
#
loop_
_entity_poly.entity_id
_entity_poly.type
_entity_poly.pdbx_seq_one_letter_code
_entity_poly.pdbx_strand_id
1 'polypeptide(L)'
;MKKILAFTLSVILVCVAMVLPVSAQTTDTNSDTNNTASIDEATFDEVTADEFTVTVTADYSDFINVTWNEVTDADYYVLTIKSEDHEDYSINKNLNKTEYKWSPLMDCCYFYINVEAYNSEDELISVSGNIVVDVDVVGVWDGLIIYGDVEYDLDVNIKDATLIQKSLADLVTLSEIEIEMADTDQDGEVTIKDATDIQKFVAGIKDSDSRIGRESMIGGCLYNATIVK
;
A
#
# COMPACT_ATOMS: atom_id res chain seq x y z
N MET A 1 -9.37 10.09 -62.11
CA MET A 1 -8.48 8.94 -62.42
C MET A 1 -8.22 8.16 -61.13
N LYS A 2 -7.75 6.90 -61.23
CA LYS A 2 -7.62 5.89 -60.16
C LYS A 2 -8.96 5.36 -59.59
N LYS A 3 -9.23 4.09 -59.95
CA LYS A 3 -10.09 3.13 -59.24
C LYS A 3 -9.27 2.44 -58.15
N ILE A 4 -9.94 1.76 -57.21
CA ILE A 4 -9.65 0.43 -56.60
C ILE A 4 -10.71 0.24 -55.50
N LEU A 5 -11.65 -0.72 -55.58
CA LEU A 5 -11.54 -2.15 -55.14
C LEU A 5 -11.19 -2.26 -53.64
N ALA A 6 -11.75 -3.15 -52.81
CA ALA A 6 -12.80 -4.20 -52.92
C ALA A 6 -13.36 -4.45 -51.48
N PHE A 7 -14.33 -5.32 -51.16
CA PHE A 7 -15.09 -6.35 -51.89
C PHE A 7 -16.51 -6.48 -51.25
N THR A 8 -17.23 -7.60 -51.43
CA THR A 8 -18.55 -7.89 -50.83
C THR A 8 -18.75 -9.39 -50.55
N LEU A 9 -19.59 -9.74 -49.56
CA LEU A 9 -20.27 -11.05 -49.37
C LEU A 9 -19.35 -12.27 -49.07
N SER A 10 -19.69 -13.26 -48.22
CA SER A 10 -20.96 -14.01 -48.20
C SER A 10 -21.20 -14.81 -46.91
N VAL A 11 -22.48 -15.11 -46.69
CA VAL A 11 -23.11 -16.07 -45.74
C VAL A 11 -22.70 -17.53 -45.99
N ILE A 12 -22.72 -18.37 -44.94
CA ILE A 12 -23.08 -19.84 -44.89
C ILE A 12 -23.19 -20.24 -43.39
N LEU A 13 -24.37 -20.68 -42.87
CA LEU A 13 -24.92 -22.07 -42.76
C LEU A 13 -24.20 -22.93 -41.68
N VAL A 14 -24.77 -23.82 -40.83
CA VAL A 14 -26.04 -24.62 -40.73
C VAL A 14 -26.32 -24.85 -39.21
N CYS A 15 -27.54 -24.88 -38.64
CA CYS A 15 -28.49 -26.02 -38.46
C CYS A 15 -29.75 -25.48 -37.73
N VAL A 16 -31.01 -25.64 -38.18
CA VAL A 16 -31.85 -26.86 -38.36
C VAL A 16 -32.26 -27.49 -37.02
N ALA A 17 -33.54 -27.83 -36.70
CA ALA A 17 -34.89 -27.39 -37.12
C ALA A 17 -35.97 -28.08 -36.24
N MET A 18 -37.26 -27.75 -36.45
CA MET A 18 -38.53 -28.43 -36.02
C MET A 18 -39.20 -27.90 -34.74
N VAL A 19 -40.29 -27.09 -34.78
CA VAL A 19 -41.68 -27.26 -35.29
C VAL A 19 -42.61 -27.85 -34.20
N LEU A 20 -43.29 -27.01 -33.37
CA LEU A 20 -44.66 -26.42 -33.52
C LEU A 20 -45.83 -27.42 -33.25
N PRO A 21 -47.05 -26.96 -32.90
CA PRO A 21 -47.46 -26.20 -31.70
C PRO A 21 -48.67 -26.89 -30.98
N VAL A 22 -49.20 -26.36 -29.86
CA VAL A 22 -50.63 -26.47 -29.51
C VAL A 22 -51.03 -25.49 -28.39
N SER A 23 -52.27 -25.00 -28.44
CA SER A 23 -52.81 -23.99 -27.51
C SER A 23 -53.32 -24.57 -26.19
N ALA A 24 -53.21 -23.81 -25.10
CA ALA A 24 -54.13 -23.89 -23.97
C ALA A 24 -54.53 -22.47 -23.51
N GLN A 25 -55.79 -22.35 -23.11
CA GLN A 25 -56.51 -21.10 -22.85
C GLN A 25 -56.35 -20.67 -21.37
N THR A 26 -56.42 -19.37 -21.10
CA THR A 26 -56.30 -18.79 -19.75
C THR A 26 -57.48 -19.11 -18.84
N THR A 27 -57.21 -19.53 -17.60
CA THR A 27 -58.02 -19.25 -16.40
C THR A 27 -57.14 -19.29 -15.15
N ASP A 28 -57.18 -18.24 -14.33
CA ASP A 28 -56.54 -18.18 -13.01
C ASP A 28 -57.16 -19.16 -12.00
N THR A 29 -56.37 -19.71 -11.07
CA THR A 29 -56.40 -19.32 -9.63
C THR A 29 -55.44 -20.15 -8.76
N ASN A 30 -54.73 -19.43 -7.87
CA ASN A 30 -53.94 -19.83 -6.69
C ASN A 30 -53.37 -21.25 -6.47
N SER A 31 -52.10 -21.25 -6.04
CA SER A 31 -51.26 -22.42 -5.72
C SER A 31 -51.34 -22.86 -4.26
N ASP A 32 -51.39 -24.17 -4.03
CA ASP A 32 -51.09 -24.82 -2.75
C ASP A 32 -50.49 -26.23 -2.99
N THR A 33 -49.71 -26.72 -2.01
CA THR A 33 -49.26 -28.13 -1.76
C THR A 33 -47.94 -28.71 -2.35
N ASN A 34 -46.94 -28.82 -1.45
CA ASN A 34 -46.36 -30.06 -0.86
C ASN A 34 -45.42 -31.06 -1.61
N ASN A 35 -44.30 -31.32 -0.91
CA ASN A 35 -43.71 -32.63 -0.51
C ASN A 35 -42.43 -33.24 -1.19
N THR A 36 -41.31 -33.06 -0.48
CA THR A 36 -40.27 -34.04 -0.06
C THR A 36 -39.61 -35.03 -1.03
N ALA A 37 -38.26 -34.98 -1.03
CA ALA A 37 -37.39 -36.17 -1.02
C ALA A 37 -36.22 -35.93 -0.05
N SER A 38 -35.77 -36.97 0.67
CA SER A 38 -34.69 -36.89 1.66
C SER A 38 -33.33 -37.08 0.98
N ILE A 39 -32.30 -36.38 1.45
CA ILE A 39 -30.90 -36.63 1.10
C ILE A 39 -30.13 -36.68 2.42
N ASP A 40 -29.33 -37.71 2.65
CA ASP A 40 -28.55 -37.86 3.88
C ASP A 40 -27.46 -36.76 3.92
N GLU A 41 -27.62 -35.83 4.85
CA GLU A 41 -26.66 -34.76 5.09
C GLU A 41 -25.45 -35.36 5.81
N ALA A 42 -24.39 -35.62 5.05
CA ALA A 42 -23.13 -36.09 5.63
C ALA A 42 -22.57 -35.01 6.56
N THR A 43 -22.49 -35.33 7.85
CA THR A 43 -21.81 -34.50 8.84
C THR A 43 -20.34 -34.42 8.46
N PHE A 44 -19.96 -33.29 7.84
CA PHE A 44 -18.55 -32.93 7.69
C PHE A 44 -18.03 -32.60 9.09
N ASP A 45 -17.16 -33.45 9.62
CA ASP A 45 -16.54 -33.20 10.93
C ASP A 45 -15.87 -31.82 10.91
N GLU A 46 -16.18 -31.02 11.92
CA GLU A 46 -15.73 -29.64 12.06
C GLU A 46 -14.22 -29.63 12.35
N VAL A 47 -13.42 -29.68 11.28
CA VAL A 47 -11.98 -29.40 11.35
C VAL A 47 -11.84 -27.93 11.72
N THR A 48 -11.65 -27.68 13.02
CA THR A 48 -11.25 -26.38 13.54
C THR A 48 -9.84 -26.09 13.05
N ALA A 49 -9.72 -25.53 11.86
CA ALA A 49 -8.48 -24.91 11.42
C ALA A 49 -8.12 -23.81 12.42
N ASP A 50 -6.86 -23.78 12.88
CA ASP A 50 -6.38 -22.70 13.73
C ASP A 50 -6.60 -21.36 13.01
N GLU A 51 -7.25 -20.41 13.70
CA GLU A 51 -7.73 -19.16 13.08
C GLU A 51 -6.54 -18.33 12.59
N PHE A 52 -6.35 -18.28 11.26
CA PHE A 52 -5.27 -17.51 10.64
C PHE A 52 -5.57 -16.01 10.76
N THR A 53 -5.08 -15.44 11.86
CA THR A 53 -5.41 -14.12 12.37
C THR A 53 -4.35 -13.12 11.92
N VAL A 54 -4.75 -12.14 11.12
CA VAL A 54 -3.92 -10.97 10.81
C VAL A 54 -4.35 -9.82 11.72
N THR A 55 -3.37 -9.17 12.35
CA THR A 55 -3.55 -7.95 13.13
C THR A 55 -2.89 -6.78 12.41
N VAL A 56 -3.62 -5.69 12.26
CA VAL A 56 -3.16 -4.46 11.61
C VAL A 56 -3.19 -3.34 12.64
N THR A 57 -2.10 -2.58 12.74
CA THR A 57 -1.99 -1.46 13.68
C THR A 57 -1.30 -0.27 13.03
N ALA A 58 -1.87 0.91 13.23
CA ALA A 58 -1.17 2.20 13.17
C ALA A 58 -1.74 3.04 14.30
N ASP A 59 -0.87 3.69 15.07
CA ASP A 59 -1.24 4.54 16.19
C ASP A 59 -0.41 5.82 16.08
N TYR A 60 -1.02 6.87 15.51
CA TYR A 60 -0.37 8.13 15.16
C TYR A 60 0.96 7.94 14.39
N SER A 61 0.89 7.22 13.26
CA SER A 61 2.07 6.84 12.47
C SER A 61 1.87 7.04 10.97
N ASP A 62 2.96 7.28 10.24
CA ASP A 62 3.07 7.33 8.77
C ASP A 62 3.14 5.94 8.10
N PHE A 63 3.11 4.86 8.89
CA PHE A 63 3.12 3.48 8.43
C PHE A 63 2.06 2.63 9.15
N ILE A 64 1.60 1.55 8.50
CA ILE A 64 0.91 0.47 9.19
C ILE A 64 1.89 -0.69 9.47
N ASN A 65 1.72 -1.33 10.61
CA ASN A 65 2.29 -2.65 10.89
C ASN A 65 1.22 -3.71 10.64
N VAL A 66 1.50 -4.63 9.72
CA VAL A 66 0.72 -5.84 9.46
C VAL A 66 1.45 -7.01 10.11
N THR A 67 0.77 -7.80 10.92
CA THR A 67 1.33 -8.95 11.64
C THR A 67 0.36 -10.12 11.58
N TRP A 68 0.84 -11.35 11.66
CA TRP A 68 -0.01 -12.54 11.68
C TRP A 68 0.56 -13.64 12.59
N ASN A 69 -0.25 -14.62 12.97
CA ASN A 69 0.27 -15.81 13.64
C ASN A 69 1.04 -16.72 12.66
N GLU A 70 2.02 -17.45 13.17
CA GLU A 70 2.67 -18.52 12.41
C GLU A 70 1.64 -19.59 12.03
N VAL A 71 1.75 -20.10 10.80
CA VAL A 71 0.97 -21.23 10.28
C VAL A 71 1.86 -22.47 10.31
N THR A 72 1.36 -23.57 10.87
CA THR A 72 2.07 -24.85 10.92
C THR A 72 2.47 -25.31 9.52
N ASP A 73 3.68 -25.85 9.38
CA ASP A 73 4.31 -26.30 8.13
C ASP A 73 4.53 -25.22 7.05
N ALA A 74 4.32 -23.93 7.35
CA ALA A 74 4.64 -22.83 6.44
C ALA A 74 6.14 -22.47 6.46
N ASP A 75 6.75 -22.44 5.28
CA ASP A 75 8.13 -22.02 5.04
C ASP A 75 8.23 -20.53 4.66
N TYR A 76 7.20 -19.98 3.99
CA TYR A 76 7.11 -18.56 3.66
C TYR A 76 5.67 -18.06 3.54
N TYR A 77 5.51 -16.73 3.46
CA TYR A 77 4.22 -16.05 3.33
C TYR A 77 4.22 -15.10 2.14
N VAL A 78 3.09 -14.98 1.47
CA VAL A 78 2.82 -13.95 0.45
C VAL A 78 1.82 -12.95 1.03
N LEU A 79 2.29 -11.73 1.29
CA LEU A 79 1.45 -10.61 1.68
C LEU A 79 1.04 -9.83 0.42
N THR A 80 -0.26 -9.66 0.22
CA THR A 80 -0.84 -8.75 -0.76
C THR A 80 -1.58 -7.63 -0.05
N ILE A 81 -1.34 -6.38 -0.45
CA ILE A 81 -2.17 -5.23 -0.06
C ILE A 81 -2.56 -4.47 -1.32
N LYS A 82 -3.82 -4.02 -1.41
CA LYS A 82 -4.33 -3.24 -2.54
C LYS A 82 -5.40 -2.23 -2.10
N SER A 83 -5.53 -1.11 -2.81
CA SER A 83 -6.71 -0.25 -2.77
C SER A 83 -7.63 -0.52 -3.97
N GLU A 84 -8.94 -0.31 -3.81
CA GLU A 84 -9.89 -0.21 -4.93
C GLU A 84 -10.08 1.24 -5.40
N ASP A 85 -9.88 2.22 -4.51
CA ASP A 85 -9.94 3.64 -4.83
C ASP A 85 -8.72 4.08 -5.69
N HIS A 86 -7.59 3.38 -5.55
CA HIS A 86 -6.34 3.64 -6.27
C HIS A 86 -5.72 2.34 -6.83
N GLU A 87 -6.03 1.99 -8.09
CA GLU A 87 -5.56 0.76 -8.76
C GLU A 87 -4.02 0.61 -8.81
N ASP A 88 -3.28 1.72 -8.97
CA ASP A 88 -1.81 1.74 -8.96
C ASP A 88 -1.22 1.37 -7.59
N TYR A 89 -2.03 1.40 -6.53
CA TYR A 89 -1.60 1.21 -5.16
C TYR A 89 -1.84 -0.24 -4.71
N SER A 90 -0.99 -1.13 -5.25
CA SER A 90 -0.91 -2.53 -4.83
C SER A 90 0.53 -2.98 -4.57
N ILE A 91 0.71 -3.82 -3.55
CA ILE A 91 1.97 -4.49 -3.26
C ILE A 91 1.74 -6.00 -3.13
N ASN A 92 2.74 -6.76 -3.56
CA ASN A 92 2.87 -8.19 -3.30
C ASN A 92 4.29 -8.45 -2.77
N LYS A 93 4.41 -9.18 -1.66
CA LYS A 93 5.68 -9.42 -0.95
C LYS A 93 5.77 -10.87 -0.49
N ASN A 94 6.82 -11.56 -0.91
CA ASN A 94 7.22 -12.84 -0.35
C ASN A 94 8.10 -12.59 0.90
N LEU A 95 7.76 -13.22 2.03
CA LEU A 95 8.28 -12.93 3.37
C LEU A 95 8.52 -14.20 4.18
N ASN A 96 9.72 -14.35 4.75
CA ASN A 96 10.08 -15.46 5.64
C ASN A 96 9.92 -15.07 7.13
N LYS A 97 8.93 -14.22 7.43
CA LYS A 97 8.61 -13.71 8.77
C LYS A 97 7.14 -13.27 8.82
N THR A 98 6.58 -13.19 10.03
CA THR A 98 5.15 -12.93 10.26
C THR A 98 4.78 -11.46 10.48
N GLU A 99 5.57 -10.54 9.92
CA GLU A 99 5.38 -9.10 10.07
C GLU A 99 5.81 -8.31 8.82
N TYR A 100 5.12 -7.21 8.55
CA TYR A 100 5.47 -6.25 7.51
C TYR A 100 5.09 -4.82 7.92
N LYS A 101 6.06 -3.91 7.89
CA LYS A 101 5.83 -2.45 8.01
C LYS A 101 5.62 -1.88 6.60
N TRP A 102 4.53 -1.14 6.40
CA TRP A 102 4.17 -0.55 5.11
C TRP A 102 4.01 0.97 5.17
N SER A 103 4.74 1.65 4.30
CA SER A 103 4.69 3.08 4.00
C SER A 103 5.14 3.30 2.54
N PRO A 104 4.94 4.50 1.95
CA PRO A 104 4.19 5.64 2.47
C PRO A 104 2.68 5.43 2.36
N LEU A 105 1.92 5.77 3.41
CA LEU A 105 0.46 5.72 3.39
C LEU A 105 -0.13 6.95 2.65
N MET A 106 -1.26 6.75 1.97
CA MET A 106 -2.07 7.79 1.32
C MET A 106 -3.32 8.06 2.15
N ASP A 107 -3.86 9.28 2.08
CA ASP A 107 -5.16 9.61 2.66
C ASP A 107 -6.33 8.95 1.91
N CYS A 108 -7.47 8.88 2.59
CA CYS A 108 -8.81 8.53 2.08
C CYS A 108 -9.00 7.17 1.34
N CYS A 109 -8.14 6.18 1.58
CA CYS A 109 -8.23 4.85 0.94
C CYS A 109 -8.66 3.74 1.92
N TYR A 110 -9.56 2.85 1.47
CA TYR A 110 -9.64 1.51 2.05
C TYR A 110 -8.55 0.60 1.47
N PHE A 111 -7.96 -0.24 2.32
CA PHE A 111 -7.00 -1.26 1.89
C PHE A 111 -7.52 -2.67 2.16
N TYR A 112 -7.39 -3.53 1.17
CA TYR A 112 -7.63 -4.97 1.30
C TYR A 112 -6.30 -5.67 1.51
N ILE A 113 -6.12 -6.26 2.69
CA ILE A 113 -4.94 -7.03 3.08
C ILE A 113 -5.27 -8.52 2.99
N ASN A 114 -4.37 -9.30 2.40
CA ASN A 114 -4.47 -10.75 2.33
C ASN A 114 -3.08 -11.35 2.58
N VAL A 115 -3.00 -12.38 3.42
CA VAL A 115 -1.80 -13.17 3.65
C VAL A 115 -2.08 -14.62 3.29
N GLU A 116 -1.20 -15.17 2.45
CA GLU A 116 -1.20 -16.57 2.03
C GLU A 116 0.05 -17.25 2.60
N ALA A 117 -0.08 -18.45 3.15
CA ALA A 117 1.01 -19.23 3.73
C ALA A 117 1.36 -20.42 2.83
N TYR A 118 2.64 -20.65 2.57
CA TYR A 118 3.15 -21.64 1.62
C TYR A 118 4.24 -22.52 2.22
N ASN A 119 4.33 -23.79 1.77
CA ASN A 119 5.47 -24.66 2.06
C ASN A 119 6.58 -24.49 1.01
N SER A 120 7.71 -25.16 1.24
CA SER A 120 8.89 -25.19 0.36
C SER A 120 8.69 -25.95 -0.97
N GLU A 121 7.51 -26.54 -1.21
CA GLU A 121 7.10 -27.08 -2.51
C GLU A 121 6.16 -26.12 -3.29
N ASP A 122 6.02 -24.88 -2.83
CA ASP A 122 5.10 -23.84 -3.34
C ASP A 122 3.60 -24.22 -3.25
N GLU A 123 3.23 -25.14 -2.35
CA GLU A 123 1.84 -25.49 -2.06
C GLU A 123 1.22 -24.52 -1.05
N LEU A 124 0.00 -24.06 -1.35
CA LEU A 124 -0.77 -23.16 -0.48
C LEU A 124 -1.35 -23.92 0.71
N ILE A 125 -0.95 -23.53 1.92
CA ILE A 125 -1.37 -24.14 3.19
C ILE A 125 -2.60 -23.44 3.77
N SER A 126 -2.59 -22.10 3.80
CA SER A 126 -3.62 -21.30 4.47
C SER A 126 -3.73 -19.90 3.89
N VAL A 127 -4.89 -19.27 4.04
CA VAL A 127 -5.21 -17.92 3.53
C VAL A 127 -6.01 -17.16 4.59
N SER A 128 -5.62 -15.93 4.92
CA SER A 128 -6.30 -15.10 5.91
C SER A 128 -7.70 -14.63 5.47
N GLY A 129 -7.97 -14.69 4.17
CA GLY A 129 -9.04 -13.96 3.51
C GLY A 129 -8.68 -12.48 3.29
N ASN A 130 -9.57 -11.74 2.64
CA ASN A 130 -9.41 -10.30 2.45
C ASN A 130 -9.89 -9.57 3.69
N ILE A 131 -8.98 -8.86 4.34
CA ILE A 131 -9.22 -8.05 5.53
C ILE A 131 -9.27 -6.59 5.09
N VAL A 132 -10.42 -5.95 5.31
CA VAL A 132 -10.62 -4.54 4.98
C VAL A 132 -10.07 -3.69 6.13
N VAL A 133 -9.17 -2.77 5.80
CA VAL A 133 -8.58 -1.81 6.72
C VAL A 133 -9.00 -0.42 6.28
N ASP A 134 -9.65 0.29 7.18
CA ASP A 134 -9.87 1.73 7.07
C ASP A 134 -8.66 2.46 7.66
N VAL A 135 -8.17 3.48 6.96
CA VAL A 135 -6.94 4.21 7.32
C VAL A 135 -7.28 5.69 7.42
N ASP A 136 -7.67 6.08 8.64
CA ASP A 136 -8.07 7.44 9.00
C ASP A 136 -6.84 8.33 9.20
N VAL A 137 -6.87 9.54 8.61
CA VAL A 137 -5.97 10.63 9.00
C VAL A 137 -6.41 11.18 10.36
N VAL A 138 -5.69 10.82 11.43
CA VAL A 138 -5.99 11.25 12.81
C VAL A 138 -5.18 12.46 13.26
N GLY A 139 -4.18 12.86 12.47
CA GLY A 139 -3.42 14.08 12.68
C GLY A 139 -2.61 14.49 11.46
N VAL A 140 -2.20 15.75 11.44
CA VAL A 140 -1.13 16.23 10.56
C VAL A 140 0.02 16.63 11.48
N TRP A 141 1.20 16.11 11.21
CA TRP A 141 2.44 16.53 11.83
C TRP A 141 3.15 17.46 10.86
N ASP A 142 3.01 18.76 11.11
CA ASP A 142 3.74 19.81 10.40
C ASP A 142 5.10 19.99 11.08
N GLY A 143 6.13 19.31 10.57
CA GLY A 143 7.51 19.60 10.94
C GLY A 143 7.99 20.84 10.17
N LEU A 144 8.03 22.00 10.82
CA LEU A 144 8.75 23.15 10.27
C LEU A 144 10.25 22.86 10.37
N ILE A 145 10.92 22.80 9.23
CA ILE A 145 12.39 22.74 9.13
C ILE A 145 12.94 23.95 8.42
N ILE A 146 14.23 24.21 8.59
CA ILE A 146 14.96 25.24 7.86
C ILE A 146 16.15 24.56 7.18
N TYR A 147 16.30 24.72 5.86
CA TYR A 147 17.46 24.12 5.18
C TYR A 147 18.77 24.70 5.72
N GLY A 148 19.67 23.81 6.15
CA GLY A 148 20.93 24.14 6.82
C GLY A 148 20.85 24.34 8.35
N ASP A 149 19.68 24.25 8.99
CA ASP A 149 19.54 24.20 10.45
C ASP A 149 19.61 22.73 10.89
N VAL A 150 20.82 22.19 10.92
CA VAL A 150 21.07 20.76 11.13
C VAL A 150 21.03 20.41 12.62
N GLU A 151 21.29 21.36 13.53
CA GLU A 151 21.11 21.13 14.98
C GLU A 151 19.67 21.35 15.48
N TYR A 152 18.77 21.80 14.60
CA TYR A 152 17.35 22.08 14.86
C TYR A 152 17.13 23.10 16.00
N ASP A 153 17.99 24.13 16.07
CA ASP A 153 17.89 25.23 17.06
C ASP A 153 17.28 26.52 16.49
N LEU A 154 16.83 26.48 15.23
CA LEU A 154 16.23 27.58 14.45
C LEU A 154 17.22 28.69 14.04
N ASP A 155 18.54 28.45 14.10
CA ASP A 155 19.58 29.41 13.68
C ASP A 155 20.64 28.76 12.77
N VAL A 156 20.50 28.91 11.45
CA VAL A 156 21.47 28.40 10.46
C VAL A 156 22.83 29.06 10.64
N ASN A 157 23.78 28.32 11.23
CA ASN A 157 25.05 28.85 11.70
C ASN A 157 26.24 27.92 11.38
N ILE A 158 27.43 28.21 11.94
CA ILE A 158 28.66 27.45 11.65
C ILE A 158 28.68 26.06 12.31
N LYS A 159 27.92 25.86 13.39
CA LYS A 159 27.83 24.57 14.08
C LYS A 159 27.13 23.53 13.19
N ASP A 160 26.16 23.90 12.36
CA ASP A 160 25.46 23.01 11.43
C ASP A 160 26.42 22.41 10.39
N ALA A 161 27.20 23.27 9.74
CA ALA A 161 28.29 22.85 8.87
C ALA A 161 29.31 21.97 9.62
N THR A 162 29.55 22.23 10.90
CA THR A 162 30.41 21.41 11.75
C THR A 162 29.77 20.06 12.11
N LEU A 163 28.44 19.99 12.22
CA LEU A 163 27.66 18.80 12.54
C LEU A 163 27.66 17.84 11.34
N ILE A 164 27.42 18.36 10.13
CA ILE A 164 27.63 17.62 8.86
C ILE A 164 29.07 17.09 8.79
N GLN A 165 30.09 17.93 9.02
CA GLN A 165 31.50 17.50 8.99
C GLN A 165 31.84 16.41 10.01
N LYS A 166 31.21 16.40 11.18
CA LYS A 166 31.36 15.31 12.16
C LYS A 166 30.71 14.02 11.67
N SER A 167 29.54 14.12 11.02
CA SER A 167 28.84 12.96 10.45
C SER A 167 29.68 12.31 9.35
N LEU A 168 30.21 13.11 8.42
CA LEU A 168 31.10 12.67 7.34
C LEU A 168 32.45 12.09 7.83
N ALA A 169 32.78 12.27 9.10
CA ALA A 169 33.98 11.73 9.74
C ALA A 169 33.65 10.56 10.72
N ASP A 170 32.44 10.01 10.65
CA ASP A 170 31.90 8.95 11.52
C ASP A 170 31.97 9.28 13.03
N LEU A 171 32.00 10.57 13.40
CA LEU A 171 32.08 11.02 14.80
C LEU A 171 30.71 11.16 15.47
N VAL A 172 29.66 11.29 14.67
CA VAL A 172 28.24 11.32 15.07
C VAL A 172 27.42 10.63 13.98
N THR A 173 26.18 10.25 14.29
CA THR A 173 25.20 9.78 13.30
C THR A 173 24.03 10.76 13.35
N LEU A 174 23.67 11.32 12.20
CA LEU A 174 22.49 12.18 12.06
C LEU A 174 21.21 11.33 12.04
N SER A 175 20.14 11.87 12.59
CA SER A 175 18.78 11.38 12.40
C SER A 175 18.23 11.73 11.02
N GLU A 176 17.12 11.10 10.64
CA GLU A 176 16.46 11.29 9.34
C GLU A 176 16.07 12.76 9.06
N ILE A 177 15.61 13.48 10.08
CA ILE A 177 15.25 14.91 9.97
C ILE A 177 16.52 15.77 9.83
N GLU A 178 17.58 15.47 10.59
CA GLU A 178 18.87 16.16 10.47
C GLU A 178 19.52 15.91 9.09
N ILE A 179 19.28 14.75 8.47
CA ILE A 179 19.71 14.44 7.10
C ILE A 179 18.96 15.30 6.07
N GLU A 180 17.62 15.38 6.14
CA GLU A 180 16.80 16.23 5.25
C GLU A 180 17.14 17.73 5.38
N MET A 181 17.53 18.19 6.58
CA MET A 181 17.99 19.58 6.78
C MET A 181 19.43 19.81 6.34
N ALA A 182 20.26 18.77 6.38
CA ALA A 182 21.65 18.79 5.94
C ALA A 182 21.83 18.65 4.42
N ASP A 183 20.87 18.07 3.71
CA ASP A 183 20.84 18.05 2.24
C ASP A 183 20.38 19.42 1.72
N THR A 184 21.34 20.30 1.44
CA THR A 184 21.06 21.71 1.17
C THR A 184 20.75 22.02 -0.29
N ASP A 185 21.08 21.11 -1.21
CA ASP A 185 20.72 21.23 -2.64
C ASP A 185 19.70 20.20 -3.13
N GLN A 186 19.34 19.22 -2.30
CA GLN A 186 18.41 18.13 -2.58
C GLN A 186 18.84 17.23 -3.74
N ASP A 187 20.12 16.85 -3.77
CA ASP A 187 20.61 15.77 -4.63
C ASP A 187 20.41 14.36 -4.02
N GLY A 188 20.07 14.29 -2.73
CA GLY A 188 19.81 13.06 -1.99
C GLY A 188 21.02 12.51 -1.21
N GLU A 189 22.18 13.17 -1.26
CA GLU A 189 23.39 12.80 -0.52
C GLU A 189 23.87 13.95 0.38
N VAL A 190 23.92 13.74 1.69
CA VAL A 190 24.58 14.69 2.61
C VAL A 190 26.10 14.60 2.40
N THR A 191 26.71 15.67 1.88
CA THR A 191 28.15 15.67 1.54
C THR A 191 28.90 16.87 2.14
N ILE A 192 30.22 16.96 1.86
CA ILE A 192 31.02 18.13 2.22
C ILE A 192 30.60 19.40 1.46
N LYS A 193 29.85 19.25 0.36
CA LYS A 193 29.30 20.36 -0.41
C LYS A 193 28.30 21.14 0.45
N ASP A 194 27.42 20.46 1.17
CA ASP A 194 26.39 21.06 2.02
C ASP A 194 26.98 21.86 3.17
N ALA A 195 27.94 21.28 3.88
CA ALA A 195 28.71 22.00 4.89
C ALA A 195 29.40 23.25 4.31
N THR A 196 29.83 23.21 3.05
CA THR A 196 30.42 24.35 2.34
C THR A 196 29.36 25.39 1.96
N ASP A 197 28.15 24.97 1.60
CA ASP A 197 27.06 25.86 1.20
C ASP A 197 26.45 26.58 2.42
N ILE A 198 26.34 25.90 3.57
CA ILE A 198 26.04 26.55 4.86
C ILE A 198 27.13 27.57 5.21
N GLN A 199 28.41 27.24 5.04
CA GLN A 199 29.50 28.19 5.28
C GLN A 199 29.44 29.43 4.36
N LYS A 200 29.05 29.26 3.09
CA LYS A 200 28.81 30.39 2.16
C LYS A 200 27.67 31.27 2.66
N PHE A 201 26.55 30.67 3.06
CA PHE A 201 25.40 31.38 3.61
C PHE A 201 25.78 32.20 4.86
N VAL A 202 26.44 31.57 5.84
CA VAL A 202 26.92 32.22 7.07
C VAL A 202 27.93 33.34 6.78
N ALA A 203 28.75 33.19 5.73
CA ALA A 203 29.66 34.23 5.27
C ALA A 203 28.98 35.37 4.48
N GLY A 204 27.66 35.32 4.27
CA GLY A 204 26.90 36.31 3.50
C GLY A 204 27.14 36.24 1.99
N ILE A 205 27.71 35.13 1.48
CA ILE A 205 27.91 34.91 0.05
C ILE A 205 26.55 34.58 -0.56
N LYS A 206 26.01 35.51 -1.34
CA LYS A 206 24.69 35.38 -1.95
C LYS A 206 24.72 34.40 -3.12
N ASP A 207 24.00 33.31 -2.94
CA ASP A 207 23.50 32.45 -4.01
C ASP A 207 21.98 32.71 -4.13
N SER A 208 21.49 33.01 -5.35
CA SER A 208 20.07 33.31 -5.57
C SER A 208 19.18 32.07 -5.49
N ASP A 209 19.76 30.91 -5.76
CA ASP A 209 19.05 29.66 -5.95
C ASP A 209 19.11 28.82 -4.66
N SER A 210 20.03 29.15 -3.75
CA SER A 210 20.15 28.54 -2.42
C SER A 210 18.86 28.63 -1.60
N ARG A 211 18.50 27.49 -1.01
CA ARG A 211 17.36 27.29 -0.10
C ARG A 211 17.75 27.47 1.37
N ILE A 212 19.03 27.64 1.66
CA ILE A 212 19.55 27.71 3.02
C ILE A 212 18.91 28.90 3.75
N GLY A 213 18.44 28.67 4.98
CA GLY A 213 17.67 29.65 5.75
C GLY A 213 16.22 29.85 5.29
N ARG A 214 15.71 29.04 4.34
CA ARG A 214 14.28 29.01 3.99
C ARG A 214 13.57 27.92 4.80
N GLU A 215 12.42 28.30 5.35
CA GLU A 215 11.44 27.40 5.94
C GLU A 215 10.90 26.41 4.90
N SER A 216 10.77 25.16 5.32
CA SER A 216 10.09 24.08 4.60
C SER A 216 9.18 23.34 5.57
N MET A 217 8.01 22.92 5.11
CA MET A 217 7.11 22.08 5.89
C MET A 217 7.36 20.63 5.47
N ILE A 218 8.08 19.87 6.28
CA ILE A 218 8.04 18.40 6.19
C ILE A 218 6.78 17.93 6.90
N GLY A 219 5.70 17.90 6.14
CA GLY A 219 4.37 17.53 6.59
C GLY A 219 3.98 16.15 6.08
N GLY A 220 3.57 15.27 6.99
CA GLY A 220 2.89 14.02 6.65
C GLY A 220 1.48 13.97 7.24
N CYS A 221 0.73 12.92 6.91
CA CYS A 221 -0.42 12.53 7.71
C CYS A 221 0.00 11.49 8.75
N LEU A 222 -0.57 11.60 9.94
CA LEU A 222 -0.52 10.56 10.97
C LEU A 222 -1.81 9.76 10.88
N TYR A 223 -1.67 8.45 10.77
CA TYR A 223 -2.76 7.54 10.52
C TYR A 223 -3.10 6.68 11.73
N ASN A 224 -4.37 6.30 11.82
CA ASN A 224 -4.87 5.21 12.64
C ASN A 224 -5.47 4.15 11.71
N ALA A 225 -5.20 2.88 11.97
CA ALA A 225 -5.70 1.77 11.15
C ALA A 225 -6.76 0.98 11.92
N THR A 226 -7.95 0.83 11.33
CA THR A 226 -9.06 0.07 11.92
C THR A 226 -9.47 -1.05 10.98
N ILE A 227 -9.49 -2.30 11.46
CA ILE A 227 -10.06 -3.42 10.70
C ILE A 227 -11.58 -3.29 10.69
N VAL A 228 -12.16 -3.21 9.49
CA VAL A 228 -13.61 -3.21 9.26
C VAL A 228 -14.11 -4.65 9.20
N LYS A 229 -15.20 -4.94 9.91
CA LYS A 229 -15.87 -6.26 9.97
C LYS A 229 -17.18 -6.27 9.20
#